data_AF-A0ABC9G0R9-F1
#
_entry.id   AF-A0ABC9G0R9-F1
#
_cell.length_a   1.000
_cell.length_b   1.000
_cell.length_c   1.000
_cell.angle_alpha   90.00
_cell.angle_beta   90.00
_cell.angle_gamma   90.00
#
_symmetry.space_group_name_H-M   'P 1'
#
loop_
_entity.id
_entity.type
_entity.pdbx_description
1 polymer ?
#
loop_
_entity_poly.entity_id
_entity_poly.type
_entity_poly.pdbx_seq_one_letter_code
_entity_poly.pdbx_strand_id
1 'polypeptide(L)'
;MSALKFCRECNNMLYPREDKETRTLLYACQSCEHQEVASDTCVYKRVLRKPSGEPKDVLKDIAADPSLPRTRSVRCYMCSHPEAAFFQVCTGAPTKGEKAMTLYFICCNPSCGHRWRD
;
A
#
# COMPACT_ATOMS: atom_id res chain seq x y z
N MET A 1 -4.31 -0.57 -11.61
CA MET A 1 -3.33 0.36 -11.00
C MET A 1 -2.19 0.41 -11.99
N SER A 2 -1.82 1.59 -12.49
CA SER A 2 -0.68 1.70 -13.41
C SER A 2 0.59 1.35 -12.63
N ALA A 3 1.19 0.22 -12.99
CA ALA A 3 2.46 -0.25 -12.43
C ALA A 3 3.57 0.09 -13.43
N LEU A 4 4.73 0.53 -12.93
CA LEU A 4 5.88 0.81 -13.78
C LEU A 4 6.36 -0.50 -14.44
N LYS A 5 6.61 -0.43 -15.75
CA LYS A 5 7.09 -1.54 -16.57
C LYS A 5 8.56 -1.31 -16.92
N PHE A 6 9.31 -2.40 -16.94
CA PHE A 6 10.75 -2.39 -17.21
C PHE A 6 11.05 -3.31 -18.40
N CYS A 7 12.00 -2.90 -19.23
CA CYS A 7 12.48 -3.68 -20.37
C CYS A 7 13.16 -4.96 -19.89
N ARG A 8 12.91 -6.10 -20.56
CA ARG A 8 13.51 -7.39 -20.21
C ARG A 8 15.00 -7.50 -20.54
N GLU A 9 15.49 -6.67 -21.45
CA GLU A 9 16.87 -6.73 -21.94
C GLU A 9 17.81 -5.81 -21.17
N CYS A 10 17.41 -4.55 -20.99
CA CYS A 10 18.25 -3.52 -20.40
C CYS A 10 17.77 -3.04 -19.02
N ASN A 11 16.67 -3.57 -18.50
CA ASN A 11 16.04 -3.16 -17.23
C ASN A 11 15.74 -1.66 -17.12
N ASN A 12 15.70 -0.94 -18.24
CA ASN A 12 15.29 0.46 -18.28
C ASN A 12 13.76 0.59 -18.24
N MET A 13 13.27 1.70 -17.69
CA MET A 13 11.85 2.01 -17.64
C MET A 13 11.26 2.15 -19.05
N LEU A 14 10.12 1.50 -19.29
CA LEU A 14 9.40 1.61 -20.55
C LEU A 14 8.47 2.83 -20.55
N TYR A 15 8.39 3.50 -21.70
CA TYR A 15 7.59 4.70 -21.89
C TYR A 15 6.38 4.43 -22.78
N PRO A 16 5.20 5.00 -22.47
CA PRO A 16 4.01 4.86 -23.28
C PRO A 16 4.19 5.54 -24.65
N ARG A 17 3.85 4.84 -25.73
CA ARG A 17 3.89 5.30 -27.12
C ARG A 17 2.63 4.84 -27.84
N GLU A 18 2.05 5.69 -28.68
CA GLU A 18 0.91 5.32 -29.53
C GLU A 18 1.39 4.73 -30.86
N ASP A 19 0.80 3.61 -31.27
CA ASP A 19 0.81 3.16 -32.66
C ASP A 19 -0.40 3.75 -33.41
N LYS A 20 -0.12 4.62 -34.38
CA LYS A 20 -1.15 5.40 -35.09
C LYS A 20 -1.97 4.56 -36.08
N GLU A 21 -1.42 3.46 -36.57
CA GLU A 21 -2.09 2.61 -37.56
C GLU A 21 -3.13 1.73 -36.88
N THR A 22 -2.74 1.07 -35.80
CA THR A 22 -3.61 0.17 -35.03
C THR A 22 -4.39 0.87 -33.92
N ARG A 23 -4.05 2.14 -33.61
CA ARG A 23 -4.58 2.92 -32.48
C ARG A 23 -4.41 2.21 -31.13
N THR A 24 -3.29 1.51 -30.98
CA THR A 24 -2.98 0.72 -29.79
C THR A 24 -1.93 1.43 -28.95
N LEU A 25 -2.06 1.35 -27.63
CA LEU A 25 -1.04 1.83 -26.70
C LEU A 25 0.08 0.79 -26.58
N LEU A 26 1.31 1.22 -26.80
CA LEU A 26 2.54 0.44 -26.65
C LEU A 26 3.40 1.01 -25.51
N TYR A 27 4.25 0.17 -24.96
CA TYR A 27 5.34 0.55 -24.07
C TYR A 27 6.66 0.28 -24.78
N ALA A 28 7.46 1.32 -24.99
CA ALA A 28 8.72 1.26 -25.73
C ALA A 28 9.90 1.66 -24.85
N CYS A 29 11.03 0.98 -25.02
CA CYS A 29 12.29 1.40 -24.41
C CYS A 29 12.89 2.57 -25.20
N GLN A 30 13.60 3.48 -24.52
CA GLN A 30 14.37 4.55 -25.19
C GLN A 30 15.79 4.11 -25.56
N SER A 31 16.32 3.08 -24.90
CA SER A 31 17.71 2.64 -25.07
C SER A 31 17.85 1.43 -26.00
N CYS A 32 16.77 0.67 -26.24
CA CYS A 32 16.75 -0.44 -27.19
C CYS A 32 15.45 -0.42 -28.00
N GLU A 33 15.35 -1.29 -29.01
CA GLU A 33 14.18 -1.39 -29.91
C GLU A 33 13.02 -2.22 -29.32
N HIS A 34 13.10 -2.58 -28.04
CA HIS A 34 12.06 -3.36 -27.38
C HIS A 34 10.74 -2.57 -27.27
N GLN A 35 9.65 -3.21 -27.70
CA GLN A 35 8.29 -2.68 -27.62
C GLN A 35 7.32 -3.77 -27.18
N GLU A 36 6.39 -3.43 -26.30
CA GLU A 36 5.34 -4.35 -25.83
C GLU A 36 3.96 -3.68 -25.87
N VAL A 37 2.90 -4.46 -26.08
CA VAL A 37 1.52 -3.95 -26.07
C VAL A 37 1.07 -3.70 -24.63
N ALA A 38 0.48 -2.53 -24.37
CA ALA A 38 0.00 -2.17 -23.05
C ALA A 38 -1.20 -3.04 -22.64
N SER A 39 -1.13 -3.62 -21.44
CA SER A 39 -2.24 -4.41 -20.87
C SER A 39 -3.36 -3.55 -20.28
N ASP A 40 -3.05 -2.31 -19.89
CA ASP A 40 -3.99 -1.33 -19.31
C ASP A 40 -3.84 -0.01 -20.08
N THR A 41 -4.95 0.67 -20.35
CA THR A 41 -4.97 1.96 -21.07
C THR A 41 -4.67 3.14 -20.14
N CYS A 42 -4.73 2.93 -18.83
CA CYS A 42 -4.46 3.98 -17.86
C CYS A 42 -2.95 4.21 -17.67
N VAL A 43 -2.39 5.17 -18.41
CA VAL A 43 -0.97 5.56 -18.30
C VAL A 43 -0.66 6.21 -16.95
N TYR A 44 -1.47 7.19 -16.55
CA TYR A 44 -1.26 7.98 -15.34
C TYR A 44 -2.56 8.16 -14.57
N LYS A 45 -2.49 7.96 -13.25
CA LYS A 45 -3.60 8.22 -12.34
C LYS A 45 -3.11 9.04 -11.16
N ARG A 46 -3.56 10.30 -11.09
CA ARG A 46 -3.38 11.12 -9.88
C ARG A 46 -4.52 10.87 -8.92
N VAL A 47 -4.23 10.31 -7.76
CA VAL A 47 -5.19 10.16 -6.67
C VAL A 47 -5.09 11.37 -5.75
N LEU A 48 -6.01 12.32 -5.88
CA LEU A 48 -6.02 13.57 -5.09
C LEU A 48 -6.38 13.32 -3.62
N ARG A 49 -7.33 12.42 -3.39
CA ARG A 49 -7.71 11.94 -2.06
C ARG A 49 -7.48 10.45 -2.04
N LYS A 50 -6.46 10.01 -1.31
CA LYS A 50 -6.30 8.58 -1.08
C LYS A 50 -7.54 8.12 -0.29
N PRO A 51 -8.28 7.10 -0.74
CA PRO A 51 -9.24 6.47 0.15
C PRO A 51 -8.49 6.07 1.42
N SER A 52 -9.16 6.11 2.57
CA SER A 52 -8.64 5.66 3.86
C SER A 52 -8.46 4.13 3.85
N GLY A 53 -7.62 3.66 2.94
CA GLY A 53 -7.12 2.31 2.88
C GLY A 53 -6.21 2.11 4.07
N GLU A 54 -6.27 0.90 4.59
CA GLU A 54 -5.43 0.45 5.69
C GLU A 54 -3.97 0.84 5.44
N PRO A 55 -3.22 1.24 6.48
CA PRO A 55 -1.79 1.49 6.36
C PRO A 55 -1.14 0.24 5.76
N LYS A 56 -0.71 0.35 4.50
CA LYS A 56 -0.14 -0.76 3.74
C LYS A 56 1.22 -1.20 4.28
N ASP A 57 1.86 -0.32 5.05
CA ASP A 57 3.21 -0.49 5.60
C ASP A 57 3.19 -0.61 7.13
N VAL A 58 2.33 -1.47 7.69
CA VAL A 58 2.43 -1.83 9.11
C VAL A 58 3.47 -2.95 9.21
N LEU A 59 4.70 -2.57 9.59
CA LEU A 59 5.83 -3.49 9.82
C LEU A 59 5.37 -4.66 10.71
N LYS A 60 5.87 -5.87 10.43
CA LYS A 60 5.53 -7.09 11.21
C LYS A 60 5.92 -6.98 12.68
N ASP A 61 6.91 -6.14 12.97
CA ASP A 61 7.54 -6.07 14.29
C ASP A 61 7.04 -4.90 15.15
N ILE A 62 5.94 -4.24 14.76
CA ILE A 62 5.38 -3.12 15.53
C ILE A 62 4.94 -3.58 16.92
N ALA A 63 4.50 -4.83 17.08
CA ALA A 63 4.17 -5.39 18.41
C ALA A 63 5.38 -5.49 19.36
N ALA A 64 6.61 -5.53 18.82
CA ALA A 64 7.83 -5.58 19.61
C ALA A 64 8.29 -4.20 20.09
N ASP A 65 7.74 -3.11 19.53
CA ASP A 65 8.09 -1.76 19.93
C ASP A 65 7.63 -1.50 21.38
N PRO A 66 8.56 -1.27 22.34
CA PRO A 66 8.22 -1.00 23.72
C PRO A 66 7.60 0.39 23.94
N SER A 67 7.69 1.29 22.96
CA SER A 67 7.13 2.64 23.04
C SER A 67 5.62 2.71 22.77
N LEU A 68 5.03 1.64 22.22
CA LEU A 68 3.61 1.61 21.92
C LEU A 68 2.75 1.28 23.14
N PRO A 69 1.63 1.99 23.34
CA PRO A 69 0.72 1.70 24.43
C PRO A 69 0.05 0.34 24.22
N ARG A 70 -0.08 -0.42 25.31
CA ARG A 70 -0.72 -1.74 25.34
C ARG A 70 -1.97 -1.70 26.21
N THR A 71 -3.00 -2.40 25.76
CA THR A 71 -4.23 -2.57 26.53
C THR A 71 -4.54 -4.04 26.76
N ARG A 72 -5.19 -4.32 27.90
CA ARG A 72 -5.77 -5.62 28.25
C ARG A 72 -7.30 -5.68 28.10
N SER A 73 -7.91 -4.56 27.72
CA SER A 73 -9.37 -4.46 27.55
C SER A 73 -9.87 -5.14 26.28
N VAL A 74 -9.02 -5.29 25.27
CA VAL A 74 -9.37 -5.86 23.96
C VAL A 74 -8.62 -7.17 23.76
N ARG A 75 -9.36 -8.25 23.47
CA ARG A 75 -8.78 -9.56 23.16
C ARG A 75 -8.68 -9.74 21.66
N CYS A 76 -7.63 -10.45 21.23
CA CYS A 76 -7.47 -10.80 19.82
C CYS A 76 -8.58 -11.76 19.34
N TYR A 77 -9.27 -11.44 18.24
CA TYR A 77 -10.31 -12.30 17.66
C TYR A 77 -9.81 -13.67 17.18
N MET A 78 -8.51 -13.79 16.86
CA MET A 78 -7.93 -15.04 16.32
C MET A 78 -7.40 -15.98 17.39
N CYS A 79 -6.70 -15.45 18.39
CA CYS A 79 -5.98 -16.26 19.39
C CYS A 79 -6.43 -16.03 20.83
N SER A 80 -7.40 -15.12 21.06
CA SER A 80 -7.90 -14.74 22.39
C SER A 80 -6.82 -14.25 23.37
N HIS A 81 -5.64 -13.85 22.88
CA HIS A 81 -4.59 -13.28 23.71
C HIS A 81 -5.09 -12.00 24.40
N PRO A 82 -4.83 -11.83 25.72
CA PRO A 82 -5.39 -10.74 26.50
C PRO A 82 -4.65 -9.41 26.30
N GLU A 83 -3.52 -9.37 25.59
CA GLU A 83 -2.78 -8.12 25.34
C GLU A 83 -2.74 -7.77 23.85
N ALA A 84 -3.08 -6.51 23.57
CA ALA A 84 -2.97 -5.88 22.27
C ALA A 84 -2.29 -4.51 22.38
N ALA A 85 -1.34 -4.23 21.50
CA ALA A 85 -0.77 -2.91 21.30
C ALA A 85 -1.68 -2.10 20.38
N PHE A 86 -1.79 -0.79 20.62
CA PHE A 86 -2.57 0.08 19.75
C PHE A 86 -1.82 1.34 19.36
N PHE A 87 -2.18 1.89 18.21
CA PHE A 87 -1.64 3.15 17.74
C PHE A 87 -2.68 3.90 16.91
N GLN A 88 -2.57 5.22 16.95
CA GLN A 88 -3.37 6.12 16.16
C GLN A 88 -2.58 6.52 14.94
N VAL A 89 -3.13 6.30 13.75
CA VAL A 89 -2.43 6.68 12.52
C VAL A 89 -2.64 8.17 12.28
N CYS A 90 -1.63 8.96 12.62
CA CYS A 90 -1.51 10.34 12.15
C CYS A 90 -1.06 10.32 10.69
N THR A 91 -1.96 10.04 9.74
CA THR A 91 -1.61 10.23 8.32
C THR A 91 -1.40 11.72 8.10
N GLY A 92 -0.15 12.15 7.86
CA GLY A 92 0.27 13.54 7.65
C GLY A 92 -0.33 14.25 6.41
N ALA A 93 -1.48 13.82 5.92
CA ALA A 93 -2.29 14.53 4.93
C ALA A 93 -3.66 14.87 5.56
N PRO A 94 -3.78 16.03 6.24
CA PRO A 94 -5.03 16.48 6.82
C PRO A 94 -5.93 17.01 5.70
N THR A 95 -6.57 16.12 4.95
CA THR A 95 -7.76 16.53 4.20
C THR A 95 -8.94 16.50 5.16
N LYS A 96 -9.13 17.65 5.82
CA LYS A 96 -10.38 18.11 6.43
C LYS A 96 -11.11 17.07 7.33
N GLY A 97 -10.78 17.11 8.61
CA GLY A 97 -11.78 17.03 9.68
C GLY A 97 -12.31 15.68 10.17
N GLU A 98 -12.14 14.55 9.47
CA GLU A 98 -12.98 13.37 9.81
C GLU A 98 -12.27 12.06 10.18
N LYS A 99 -10.94 11.94 10.05
CA LYS A 99 -10.26 10.64 10.29
C LYS A 99 -9.04 10.72 11.20
N ALA A 100 -9.07 11.63 12.15
CA ALA A 100 -8.02 11.73 13.15
C ALA A 100 -8.15 10.72 14.30
N MET A 101 -9.24 9.94 14.44
CA MET A 101 -9.53 9.19 15.69
C MET A 101 -9.65 7.67 15.54
N THR A 102 -9.17 7.08 14.44
CA THR A 102 -9.24 5.62 14.26
C THR A 102 -8.06 4.93 14.94
N LEU A 103 -8.35 3.98 15.82
CA LEU A 103 -7.36 3.16 16.51
C LEU A 103 -7.12 1.86 15.74
N TYR A 104 -5.84 1.51 15.60
CA TYR A 104 -5.44 0.22 15.08
C TYR A 104 -4.88 -0.62 16.21
N PHE A 105 -5.33 -1.87 16.29
CA PHE A 105 -4.90 -2.84 17.28
C PHE A 105 -4.03 -3.92 16.63
N ILE A 106 -3.02 -4.36 17.36
CA ILE A 106 -2.12 -5.45 16.98
C ILE A 106 -1.99 -6.40 18.17
N CYS A 107 -2.17 -7.71 17.93
CA CYS A 107 -1.96 -8.72 18.95
C CYS A 107 -0.48 -8.83 19.35
N CYS A 108 -0.18 -8.81 20.65
CA CYS A 108 1.19 -8.95 21.17
C CYS A 108 1.75 -10.38 21.12
N ASN A 109 0.95 -11.36 20.71
CA ASN A 109 1.43 -12.74 20.58
C ASN A 109 2.27 -12.88 19.29
N PRO A 110 3.57 -13.24 19.39
CA PRO A 110 4.47 -13.36 18.24
C PRO A 110 4.03 -14.41 17.22
N SER A 111 3.21 -15.39 17.63
CA SER A 111 2.65 -16.41 16.74
C SER A 111 1.40 -15.96 15.98
N CYS A 112 0.70 -14.92 16.46
CA CYS A 112 -0.58 -14.49 15.90
C CYS A 112 -0.44 -13.27 14.99
N GLY A 113 0.15 -12.18 15.50
CA GLY A 113 0.33 -10.93 14.74
C GLY A 113 -0.94 -10.34 14.10
N HIS A 114 -2.13 -10.78 14.52
CA HIS A 114 -3.41 -10.34 13.96
C HIS A 114 -3.65 -8.86 14.24
N ARG A 115 -4.21 -8.16 13.26
CA ARG A 115 -4.39 -6.71 13.24
C ARG A 115 -5.82 -6.40 12.86
N TRP A 116 -6.41 -5.45 13.56
CA TRP A 116 -7.79 -5.03 13.29
C TRP A 116 -7.96 -3.56 13.66
N ARG A 117 -9.08 -3.00 13.21
CA ARG A 117 -9.48 -1.61 13.43
C ARG A 117 -10.75 -1.60 14.26
N ASP A 118 -10.89 -0.60 15.13
CA ASP A 118 -12.16 -0.15 15.72
C ASP A 118 -12.54 1.22 15.14
#